data_AF-A0A2M7C1Z5-F1
#
_entry.id   AF-A0A2M7C1Z5-F1
#
_cell.length_a   1.000
_cell.length_b   1.000
_cell.length_c   1.000
_cell.angle_alpha   90.00
_cell.angle_beta   90.00
_cell.angle_gamma   90.00
#
_symmetry.space_group_name_H-M   'P 1'
#
loop_
_entity.id
_entity.type
_entity.pdbx_description
1 polymer ?
#
loop_
_entity_poly.entity_id
_entity_poly.type
_entity_poly.pdbx_seq_one_letter_code
_entity_poly.pdbx_strand_id
1 'polypeptide(L)'
;MRFASLGSGSKGNALLVSAGKTMLLLDCGFGLNDSRVRLARLGVMPEQLTGILVTHEHGDHIGGVASLARKFNLPVWLTHGTLRSQPKAFAGIAGLHEIDPHQAFAVQDIEMLPYPVPHDAAEPVQYVFSDGTRCLGVLTDAGCCTPHILAMLDGCHALVLECNHDAEMLRKGDYHERLKQRVSGRFGHLS
;
A
#
# COMPACT_ATOMS: atom_id res chain seq x y z
N MET A 1 -6.15 -14.88 9.38
CA MET A 1 -5.80 -13.88 8.35
C MET A 1 -5.64 -14.52 6.97
N ARG A 2 -6.10 -13.84 5.92
CA ARG A 2 -5.91 -14.21 4.50
C ARG A 2 -5.50 -12.96 3.72
N PHE A 3 -4.70 -13.12 2.67
CA PHE A 3 -4.33 -12.03 1.78
C PHE A 3 -4.21 -12.50 0.33
N ALA A 4 -4.38 -11.58 -0.62
CA ALA A 4 -4.22 -11.84 -2.05
C ALA A 4 -3.81 -10.58 -2.79
N SER A 5 -2.79 -10.68 -3.65
CA SER A 5 -2.42 -9.60 -4.56
C SER A 5 -3.44 -9.51 -5.71
N LEU A 6 -3.99 -8.32 -5.92
CA LEU A 6 -4.79 -8.01 -7.11
C LEU A 6 -3.91 -7.52 -8.26
N GLY A 7 -2.71 -7.03 -7.96
CA GLY A 7 -1.59 -6.80 -8.87
C GLY A 7 -0.41 -6.13 -8.14
N SER A 8 0.75 -6.16 -8.79
CA SER A 8 2.06 -5.81 -8.21
C SER A 8 3.03 -5.18 -9.22
N GLY A 9 2.61 -4.12 -9.93
CA GLY A 9 3.51 -3.44 -10.85
C GLY A 9 2.96 -2.11 -11.37
N SER A 10 3.69 -1.48 -12.31
CA SER A 10 3.44 -0.10 -12.76
C SER A 10 2.05 0.20 -13.36
N LYS A 11 1.23 -0.84 -13.61
CA LYS A 11 -0.17 -0.71 -14.05
C LYS A 11 -1.16 -0.67 -12.88
N GLY A 12 -0.66 -0.78 -11.64
CA GLY A 12 -1.42 -0.72 -10.41
C GLY A 12 -0.99 -1.79 -9.41
N ASN A 13 -0.90 -1.37 -8.16
CA ASN A 13 -0.69 -2.16 -6.97
C ASN A 13 -1.99 -2.18 -6.16
N ALA A 14 -2.38 -3.36 -5.68
CA ALA A 14 -3.37 -3.50 -4.63
C ALA A 14 -3.26 -4.88 -3.97
N LEU A 15 -3.31 -4.89 -2.64
CA LEU A 15 -3.29 -6.11 -1.83
C LEU A 15 -4.58 -6.17 -1.01
N LEU A 16 -5.34 -7.26 -1.16
CA LEU A 16 -6.49 -7.53 -0.33
C LEU A 16 -6.04 -8.25 0.94
N VAL A 17 -6.41 -7.76 2.12
CA VAL A 17 -6.14 -8.38 3.43
C VAL A 17 -7.46 -8.58 4.16
N SER A 18 -7.68 -9.76 4.74
CA SER A 18 -8.93 -10.08 5.45
C SER A 18 -8.73 -10.96 6.68
N ALA A 19 -9.56 -10.73 7.69
CA ALA A 19 -9.70 -11.54 8.89
C ALA A 19 -11.11 -11.31 9.47
N GLY A 20 -11.75 -12.37 9.97
CA GLY A 20 -13.12 -12.27 10.50
C GLY A 20 -14.09 -11.69 9.47
N LYS A 21 -14.73 -10.57 9.81
CA LYS A 21 -15.64 -9.79 8.94
C LYS A 21 -14.95 -8.62 8.26
N THR A 22 -13.67 -8.42 8.52
CA THR A 22 -12.88 -7.28 8.07
C THR A 22 -12.19 -7.60 6.75
N MET A 23 -12.31 -6.70 5.79
CA MET A 23 -11.64 -6.81 4.49
C MET A 23 -11.09 -5.45 4.06
N LEU A 24 -9.78 -5.30 4.16
CA LEU A 24 -9.07 -4.06 3.86
C LEU A 24 -8.36 -4.20 2.51
N LEU A 25 -8.38 -3.13 1.74
CA LEU A 25 -7.57 -3.00 0.55
C LEU A 25 -6.37 -2.12 0.86
N LEU A 26 -5.15 -2.65 0.74
CA LEU A 26 -3.93 -1.85 0.78
C LEU A 26 -3.61 -1.40 -0.64
N ASP A 27 -3.69 -0.09 -0.85
CA ASP A 27 -3.59 0.62 -2.12
C ASP A 27 -4.63 0.19 -3.17
N CYS A 28 -4.81 1.03 -4.19
CA CYS A 28 -5.58 0.70 -5.37
C CYS A 28 -5.12 1.56 -6.56
N GLY A 29 -4.12 1.09 -7.31
CA GLY A 29 -3.69 1.74 -8.56
C GLY A 29 -4.65 1.59 -9.74
N PHE A 30 -5.59 0.66 -9.64
CA PHE A 30 -6.50 0.32 -10.74
C PHE A 30 -7.71 1.25 -10.80
N GLY A 31 -8.15 1.64 -12.00
CA GLY A 31 -9.44 2.31 -12.16
C GLY A 31 -10.61 1.43 -11.73
N LEU A 32 -11.74 2.06 -11.35
CA LEU A 32 -12.93 1.42 -10.77
C LEU A 32 -13.37 0.10 -11.43
N ASN A 33 -13.41 0.04 -12.76
CA ASN A 33 -13.82 -1.16 -13.49
C ASN A 33 -12.82 -2.31 -13.34
N ASP A 34 -11.52 -2.01 -13.41
CA ASP A 34 -10.47 -3.02 -13.27
C ASP A 34 -10.40 -3.52 -11.83
N SER A 35 -10.56 -2.65 -10.83
CA SER A 35 -10.68 -3.05 -9.42
C SER A 35 -11.84 -4.03 -9.21
N ARG A 36 -13.01 -3.76 -9.79
CA ARG A 36 -14.18 -4.67 -9.73
C ARG A 36 -13.89 -6.02 -10.35
N VAL A 37 -13.28 -6.06 -11.53
CA VAL A 37 -12.93 -7.30 -12.23
C VAL A 37 -11.94 -8.12 -11.40
N ARG A 38 -10.92 -7.49 -10.82
CA ARG A 38 -9.90 -8.16 -10.01
C ARG A 38 -10.47 -8.72 -8.70
N LEU A 39 -11.29 -7.95 -7.98
CA LEU A 39 -11.98 -8.43 -6.79
C LEU A 39 -12.92 -9.61 -7.11
N ALA A 40 -13.65 -9.53 -8.22
CA ALA A 40 -14.56 -10.59 -8.63
C ALA A 40 -13.84 -11.92 -8.94
N ARG A 41 -12.58 -11.89 -9.42
CA ARG A 41 -11.76 -13.11 -9.59
C ARG A 41 -11.48 -13.84 -8.27
N LEU A 42 -11.52 -13.13 -7.16
CA LEU A 42 -11.41 -13.69 -5.81
C LEU A 42 -12.78 -13.99 -5.18
N GLY A 43 -13.88 -13.82 -5.92
CA GLY A 43 -15.24 -13.95 -5.40
C GLY A 43 -15.64 -12.83 -4.43
N VAL A 44 -14.98 -11.67 -4.50
CA VAL A 44 -15.21 -10.53 -3.61
C VAL A 44 -15.98 -9.43 -4.35
N MET A 45 -17.03 -8.93 -3.72
CA MET A 45 -17.73 -7.73 -4.14
C MET A 45 -17.14 -6.50 -3.44
N PRO A 46 -16.98 -5.35 -4.12
CA PRO A 46 -16.44 -4.13 -3.51
C PRO A 46 -17.19 -3.66 -2.26
N GLU A 47 -18.50 -3.93 -2.18
CA GLU A 47 -19.35 -3.62 -1.03
C GLU A 47 -18.97 -4.41 0.24
N GLN A 48 -18.17 -5.46 0.11
CA GLN A 48 -17.63 -6.23 1.23
C GLN A 48 -16.35 -5.62 1.80
N LEU A 49 -15.74 -4.64 1.12
CA LEU A 49 -14.56 -3.94 1.63
C LEU A 49 -14.96 -3.09 2.83
N THR A 50 -14.20 -3.21 3.91
CA THR A 50 -14.30 -2.38 5.11
C THR A 50 -13.66 -1.01 4.89
N GLY A 51 -12.63 -0.93 4.03
CA GLY A 51 -12.02 0.34 3.64
C GLY A 51 -10.67 0.16 2.94
N ILE A 52 -9.99 1.28 2.71
CA ILE A 52 -8.75 1.35 1.93
C ILE A 52 -7.64 1.99 2.77
N LEU A 53 -6.49 1.34 2.84
CA LEU A 53 -5.25 1.89 3.40
C LEU A 53 -4.37 2.35 2.25
N VAL A 54 -3.67 3.47 2.41
CA VAL A 54 -2.72 3.97 1.41
C VAL A 54 -1.32 3.94 1.99
N THR A 55 -0.37 3.44 1.21
CA THR A 55 1.07 3.45 1.57
C THR A 55 1.69 4.80 1.27
N HIS A 56 1.48 5.33 0.06
CA HIS A 56 2.06 6.58 -0.44
C HIS A 56 1.36 7.09 -1.71
N GLU A 57 1.74 8.28 -2.21
CA GLU A 57 0.97 9.02 -3.23
C GLU A 57 1.24 8.66 -4.70
N HIS A 58 2.01 7.61 -5.00
CA HIS A 58 2.33 7.28 -6.39
C HIS A 58 1.11 6.76 -7.15
N GLY A 59 1.06 7.03 -8.46
CA GLY A 59 -0.16 6.85 -9.26
C GLY A 59 -0.63 5.40 -9.38
N ASP A 60 0.30 4.46 -9.40
CA ASP A 60 0.04 3.01 -9.35
C ASP A 60 -0.36 2.51 -7.95
N HIS A 61 -0.37 3.37 -6.93
CA HIS A 61 -0.93 3.07 -5.61
C HIS A 61 -2.27 3.78 -5.38
N ILE A 62 -2.39 5.05 -5.79
CA ILE A 62 -3.58 5.86 -5.47
C ILE A 62 -4.56 6.05 -6.62
N GLY A 63 -4.20 5.71 -7.86
CA GLY A 63 -4.93 6.08 -9.07
C GLY A 63 -6.41 5.69 -9.08
N GLY A 64 -6.75 4.61 -8.38
CA GLY A 64 -8.10 4.10 -8.19
C GLY A 64 -8.78 4.47 -6.87
N VAL A 65 -8.00 4.77 -5.83
CA VAL A 65 -8.46 4.85 -4.43
C VAL A 65 -9.66 5.78 -4.29
N ALA A 66 -9.53 7.03 -4.75
CA ALA A 66 -10.59 8.01 -4.60
C ALA A 66 -11.87 7.66 -5.39
N SER A 67 -11.74 6.98 -6.53
CA SER A 67 -12.89 6.55 -7.33
C SER A 67 -13.66 5.41 -6.65
N LEU A 68 -12.92 4.44 -6.10
CA LEU A 68 -13.46 3.29 -5.40
C LEU A 68 -14.13 3.73 -4.09
N ALA A 69 -13.44 4.57 -3.32
CA ALA A 69 -13.92 5.09 -2.04
C ALA A 69 -15.24 5.86 -2.19
N ARG A 70 -15.34 6.77 -3.16
CA ARG A 70 -16.60 7.49 -3.40
C ARG A 70 -17.72 6.57 -3.88
N LYS A 71 -17.41 5.62 -4.76
CA LYS A 71 -18.44 4.75 -5.35
C LYS A 71 -19.10 3.84 -4.32
N PHE A 72 -18.31 3.33 -3.37
CA PHE A 72 -18.75 2.35 -2.38
C PHE A 72 -18.78 2.91 -0.94
N ASN A 73 -18.62 4.23 -0.79
CA ASN A 73 -18.59 4.93 0.49
C ASN A 73 -17.59 4.32 1.49
N LEU A 74 -16.38 4.01 1.01
CA LEU A 74 -15.34 3.39 1.81
C LEU A 74 -14.53 4.44 2.56
N PRO A 75 -14.21 4.20 3.86
CA PRO A 75 -13.21 5.00 4.54
C PRO A 75 -11.81 4.74 3.95
N VAL A 76 -10.96 5.78 4.02
CA VAL A 76 -9.59 5.77 3.52
C VAL A 76 -8.65 6.26 4.62
N TRP A 77 -7.62 5.48 4.90
CA TRP A 77 -6.54 5.85 5.82
C TRP A 77 -5.25 6.11 5.05
N LEU A 78 -4.59 7.22 5.35
CA LEU A 78 -3.37 7.66 4.69
C LEU A 78 -2.60 8.62 5.59
N THR A 79 -1.32 8.81 5.32
CA THR A 79 -0.49 9.76 6.08
C THR A 79 -0.78 11.21 5.70
N HIS A 80 -0.38 12.15 6.56
CA HIS A 80 -0.52 13.59 6.32
C HIS A 80 0.21 14.00 5.04
N GLY A 81 1.43 13.50 4.84
CA GLY A 81 2.25 13.72 3.64
C GLY A 81 1.54 13.26 2.37
N THR A 82 1.03 12.04 2.36
CA THR A 82 0.28 11.48 1.22
C THR A 82 -0.92 12.35 0.86
N LEU A 83 -1.72 12.76 1.87
CA LEU A 83 -2.89 13.60 1.65
C LEU A 83 -2.50 14.96 1.08
N ARG A 84 -1.45 15.58 1.63
CA ARG A 84 -0.97 16.89 1.18
C ARG A 84 -0.35 16.91 -0.20
N SER A 85 0.21 15.79 -0.66
CA SER A 85 0.69 15.68 -2.04
C SER A 85 -0.46 15.67 -3.04
N GLN A 86 -1.64 15.17 -2.66
CA GLN A 86 -2.77 14.96 -3.57
C GLN A 86 -4.13 15.43 -2.99
N PRO A 87 -4.26 16.66 -2.46
CA PRO A 87 -5.43 17.08 -1.69
C PRO A 87 -6.72 17.10 -2.55
N LYS A 88 -6.59 17.43 -3.84
CA LYS A 88 -7.72 17.43 -4.78
C LYS A 88 -8.23 16.02 -5.07
N ALA A 89 -7.35 15.01 -5.09
CA ALA A 89 -7.72 13.64 -5.37
C ALA A 89 -8.64 13.08 -4.27
N PHE A 90 -8.31 13.37 -3.00
CA PHE A 90 -9.05 12.88 -1.83
C PHE A 90 -10.17 13.80 -1.34
N ALA A 91 -10.33 14.99 -1.94
CA ALA A 91 -11.41 15.91 -1.60
C ALA A 91 -12.80 15.26 -1.72
N GLY A 92 -13.65 15.47 -0.71
CA GLY A 92 -15.03 14.98 -0.68
C GLY A 92 -15.19 13.48 -0.37
N ILE A 93 -14.14 12.78 0.04
CA ILE A 93 -14.27 11.43 0.63
C ILE A 93 -14.76 11.60 2.07
N ALA A 94 -15.93 11.00 2.38
CA ALA A 94 -16.60 11.21 3.67
C ALA A 94 -15.85 10.60 4.86
N GLY A 95 -15.15 9.48 4.67
CA GLY A 95 -14.39 8.78 5.70
C GLY A 95 -12.88 8.88 5.49
N LEU A 96 -12.34 10.09 5.38
CA LEU A 96 -10.90 10.30 5.22
C LEU A 96 -10.23 10.41 6.60
N HIS A 97 -9.21 9.59 6.85
CA HIS A 97 -8.53 9.50 8.13
C HIS A 97 -7.03 9.65 7.95
N GLU A 98 -6.47 10.71 8.53
CA GLU A 98 -5.01 10.84 8.64
C GLU A 98 -4.52 9.92 9.75
N ILE A 99 -3.45 9.16 9.47
CA ILE A 99 -2.83 8.26 10.44
C ILE A 99 -1.45 8.78 10.85
N ASP A 100 -1.06 8.47 12.08
CA ASP A 100 0.32 8.63 12.54
C ASP A 100 1.15 7.42 12.06
N PRO A 101 2.27 7.63 11.34
CA PRO A 101 3.16 6.56 10.87
C PRO A 101 3.75 5.65 11.95
N HIS A 102 3.58 5.97 13.23
CA HIS A 102 4.14 5.23 14.37
C HIS A 102 3.08 4.70 15.33
N GLN A 103 1.80 4.97 15.09
CA GLN A 103 0.73 4.57 16.00
C GLN A 103 -0.13 3.47 15.38
N ALA A 104 -0.25 2.34 16.09
CA ALA A 104 -1.18 1.29 15.73
C ALA A 104 -2.63 1.77 15.84
N PHE A 105 -3.46 1.30 14.93
CA PHE A 105 -4.91 1.51 14.95
C PHE A 105 -5.62 0.26 14.45
N ALA A 106 -6.88 0.09 14.85
CA ALA A 106 -7.65 -1.09 14.49
C ALA A 106 -8.87 -0.73 13.65
N VAL A 107 -9.16 -1.57 12.67
CA VAL A 107 -10.43 -1.60 11.97
C VAL A 107 -11.03 -2.97 12.19
N GLN A 108 -12.08 -3.01 13.02
CA GLN A 108 -12.79 -4.25 13.35
C GLN A 108 -11.82 -5.35 13.85
N ASP A 109 -11.67 -6.44 13.11
CA ASP A 109 -10.91 -7.64 13.50
C ASP A 109 -9.40 -7.55 13.14
N ILE A 110 -8.94 -6.43 12.58
CA ILE A 110 -7.55 -6.25 12.14
C ILE A 110 -6.96 -5.00 12.80
N GLU A 111 -5.84 -5.19 13.49
CA GLU A 111 -4.95 -4.12 13.92
C GLU A 111 -3.89 -3.88 12.83
N MET A 112 -3.64 -2.61 12.51
CA MET A 112 -2.61 -2.18 11.59
C MET A 112 -1.59 -1.34 12.34
N LEU A 113 -0.33 -1.72 12.23
CA LEU A 113 0.81 -0.90 12.63
C LEU A 113 1.45 -0.31 11.37
N PRO A 114 1.21 0.98 11.06
CA PRO A 114 2.00 1.66 10.05
C PRO A 114 3.45 1.78 10.53
N TYR A 115 4.38 1.81 9.59
CA TYR A 115 5.78 2.14 9.85
C TYR A 115 6.41 2.83 8.64
N PRO A 116 7.25 3.86 8.85
CA PRO A 116 7.87 4.58 7.76
C PRO A 116 8.94 3.75 7.05
N VAL A 117 9.05 3.95 5.74
CA VAL A 117 10.08 3.33 4.90
C VAL A 117 10.83 4.41 4.11
N PRO A 118 12.12 4.20 3.80
CA PRO A 118 12.83 5.13 2.93
C PRO A 118 12.34 4.97 1.50
N HIS A 119 11.54 5.92 1.01
CA HIS A 119 11.07 5.95 -0.37
C HIS A 119 10.86 7.39 -0.83
N ASP A 120 10.99 7.66 -2.12
CA ASP A 120 10.82 8.99 -2.70
C ASP A 120 9.34 9.34 -2.90
N ALA A 121 8.68 9.55 -1.77
CA ALA A 121 7.28 9.87 -1.61
C ALA A 121 7.08 10.72 -0.34
N ALA A 122 5.90 11.34 -0.20
CA ALA A 122 5.59 12.19 0.94
C ALA A 122 5.06 11.35 2.11
N GLU A 123 5.92 11.17 3.13
CA GLU A 123 5.59 10.38 4.33
C GLU A 123 5.11 8.95 4.01
N PRO A 124 5.91 8.16 3.25
CA PRO A 124 5.55 6.81 2.85
C PRO A 124 5.56 5.87 4.05
N VAL A 125 4.53 5.04 4.13
CA VAL A 125 4.40 4.01 5.16
C VAL A 125 4.12 2.66 4.54
N GLN A 126 4.53 1.64 5.26
CA GLN A 126 4.14 0.25 5.07
C GLN A 126 3.40 -0.24 6.31
N TYR A 127 2.84 -1.44 6.27
CA TYR A 127 1.95 -1.91 7.34
C TYR A 127 2.28 -3.33 7.78
N VAL A 128 2.22 -3.53 9.09
CA VAL A 128 2.02 -4.86 9.68
C VAL A 128 0.55 -5.00 10.05
N PHE A 129 -0.08 -6.07 9.61
CA PHE A 129 -1.45 -6.44 9.94
C PHE A 129 -1.47 -7.55 10.98
N SER A 130 -2.30 -7.44 12.00
CA SER A 130 -2.48 -8.46 13.04
C SER A 130 -3.97 -8.78 13.25
N ASP A 131 -4.32 -10.06 13.35
CA ASP A 131 -5.64 -10.53 13.81
C ASP A 131 -5.61 -11.02 15.28
N GLY A 132 -4.56 -10.64 16.02
CA GLY A 132 -4.27 -11.09 17.38
C GLY A 132 -3.63 -12.47 17.47
N THR A 133 -3.66 -13.27 16.40
CA THR A 133 -3.03 -14.60 16.35
C THR A 133 -1.95 -14.70 15.26
N ARG A 134 -2.19 -14.08 14.10
CA ARG A 134 -1.32 -14.08 12.92
C ARG A 134 -0.96 -12.64 12.56
N CYS A 135 0.29 -12.48 12.14
CA CYS A 135 0.85 -11.20 11.71
C CYS A 135 1.33 -11.31 10.26
N LEU A 136 0.92 -10.37 9.42
CA LEU A 136 1.36 -10.20 8.03
C LEU A 136 2.11 -8.89 7.91
N GLY A 137 3.40 -8.94 7.57
CA GLY A 137 4.17 -7.75 7.20
C GLY A 137 4.11 -7.50 5.70
N VAL A 138 3.95 -6.25 5.29
CA VAL A 138 4.00 -5.85 3.87
C VAL A 138 5.13 -4.86 3.69
N LEU A 139 6.02 -5.10 2.74
CA LEU A 139 7.11 -4.19 2.38
C LEU A 139 7.20 -4.09 0.86
N THR A 140 6.59 -3.05 0.30
CA THR A 140 6.77 -2.62 -1.09
C THR A 140 7.53 -1.30 -1.13
N ASP A 141 8.05 -0.92 -2.29
CA ASP A 141 8.59 0.41 -2.56
C ASP A 141 9.55 0.93 -1.48
N ALA A 142 10.44 0.09 -0.97
CA ALA A 142 11.41 0.48 0.05
C ALA A 142 12.79 0.64 -0.60
N GLY A 143 13.35 1.84 -0.63
CA GLY A 143 14.65 2.10 -1.26
C GLY A 143 15.84 1.43 -0.56
N CYS A 144 15.74 1.16 0.74
CA CYS A 144 16.71 0.31 1.42
C CYS A 144 16.13 -0.34 2.69
N CYS A 145 16.70 -1.48 3.07
CA CYS A 145 16.40 -2.10 4.35
C CYS A 145 17.04 -1.30 5.49
N THR A 146 16.32 -1.15 6.61
CA THR A 146 16.79 -0.43 7.81
C THR A 146 16.57 -1.30 9.04
N PRO A 147 17.32 -1.09 10.15
CA PRO A 147 17.07 -1.80 11.41
C PRO A 147 15.63 -1.62 11.91
N HIS A 148 15.01 -0.47 11.65
CA HIS A 148 13.61 -0.23 11.98
C HIS A 148 12.67 -1.16 11.20
N ILE A 149 12.87 -1.30 9.89
CA ILE A 149 12.09 -2.23 9.05
C ILE A 149 12.26 -3.66 9.55
N LEU A 150 13.51 -4.08 9.84
CA LEU A 150 13.77 -5.42 10.36
C LEU A 150 13.04 -5.66 11.69
N ALA A 151 13.04 -4.68 12.59
CA ALA A 151 12.34 -4.79 13.87
C ALA A 151 10.81 -4.84 13.71
N MET A 152 10.25 -4.07 12.77
CA MET A 152 8.81 -4.09 12.50
C MET A 152 8.34 -5.40 11.88
N LEU A 153 9.18 -6.01 11.05
CA LEU A 153 8.86 -7.26 10.36
C LEU A 153 9.23 -8.51 11.18
N ASP A 154 9.95 -8.33 12.30
CA ASP A 154 10.33 -9.44 13.17
C ASP A 154 9.10 -10.13 13.78
N GLY A 155 9.14 -11.46 13.85
CA GLY A 155 8.03 -12.25 14.35
C GLY A 155 6.78 -12.29 13.44
N CYS A 156 6.80 -11.67 12.26
CA CYS A 156 5.72 -11.82 11.30
C CYS A 156 5.60 -13.28 10.83
N HIS A 157 4.36 -13.75 10.69
CA HIS A 157 4.07 -15.12 10.24
C HIS A 157 4.12 -15.26 8.71
N ALA A 158 3.93 -14.15 8.01
CA ALA A 158 4.02 -14.05 6.57
C ALA A 158 4.55 -12.66 6.18
N LEU A 159 5.22 -12.60 5.03
CA LEU A 159 5.71 -11.36 4.44
C LEU A 159 5.24 -11.26 2.99
N VAL A 160 4.77 -10.07 2.60
CA VAL A 160 4.61 -9.67 1.19
C VAL A 160 5.73 -8.69 0.90
N LEU A 161 6.66 -9.10 0.05
CA LEU A 161 7.80 -8.30 -0.35
C LEU A 161 7.71 -7.99 -1.85
N GLU A 162 8.01 -6.76 -2.22
CA GLU A 162 8.28 -6.42 -3.60
C GLU A 162 9.76 -6.68 -3.94
N CYS A 163 10.01 -7.38 -5.05
CA CYS A 163 11.36 -7.74 -5.50
C CYS A 163 11.53 -7.41 -6.99
N ASN A 164 11.07 -6.23 -7.42
CA ASN A 164 11.03 -5.85 -8.83
C ASN A 164 12.23 -5.04 -9.31
N HIS A 165 13.21 -4.76 -8.44
CA HIS A 165 14.38 -3.99 -8.80
C HIS A 165 15.60 -4.90 -9.03
N ASP A 166 16.04 -4.93 -10.29
CA ASP A 166 17.32 -5.50 -10.70
C ASP A 166 18.25 -4.35 -11.12
N ALA A 167 19.28 -4.11 -10.32
CA ALA A 167 20.23 -3.02 -10.53
C ALA A 167 20.97 -3.14 -11.88
N GLU A 168 21.19 -4.35 -12.37
CA GLU A 168 21.87 -4.59 -13.63
C GLU A 168 20.94 -4.29 -14.82
N MET A 169 19.68 -4.68 -14.73
CA MET A 169 18.65 -4.33 -15.71
C MET A 169 18.40 -2.82 -15.75
N LEU A 170 18.29 -2.15 -14.60
CA LEU A 170 18.14 -0.69 -14.54
C LEU A 170 19.32 0.01 -15.21
N ARG A 171 20.55 -0.43 -14.92
CA ARG A 171 21.76 0.15 -15.52
C ARG A 171 21.78 0.00 -17.04
N LYS A 172 21.36 -1.17 -17.54
CA LYS A 172 21.33 -1.51 -18.97
C LYS A 172 20.12 -0.96 -19.72
N GLY A 173 19.04 -0.59 -19.04
CA GLY A 173 17.80 -0.12 -19.65
C GLY A 173 17.89 1.27 -20.27
N ASP A 174 16.96 1.59 -21.16
CA ASP A 174 16.89 2.85 -21.93
C ASP A 174 16.40 4.06 -21.12
N TYR A 175 16.31 3.93 -19.80
CA TYR A 175 15.88 5.02 -18.92
C TYR A 175 16.87 6.19 -18.93
N HIS A 176 16.37 7.42 -18.82
CA HIS A 176 17.24 8.59 -18.63
C HIS A 176 18.07 8.47 -17.34
N GLU A 177 19.31 8.94 -17.38
CA GLU A 177 20.26 8.85 -16.26
C GLU A 177 19.73 9.41 -14.93
N ARG A 178 18.93 10.49 -14.96
CA ARG A 178 18.28 11.04 -13.76
C ARG A 178 17.31 10.06 -13.11
N LEU A 179 16.58 9.28 -13.91
CA LEU A 179 15.67 8.25 -13.38
C LEU A 179 16.46 7.08 -12.81
N LYS A 180 17.53 6.64 -13.49
CA LYS A 180 18.43 5.60 -12.97
C LYS A 180 19.03 5.98 -11.62
N GLN A 181 19.51 7.22 -11.47
CA GLN A 181 20.08 7.72 -10.21
C GLN A 181 19.03 7.81 -9.09
N ARG A 182 17.80 8.19 -9.40
CA ARG A 182 16.69 8.26 -8.43
C ARG A 182 16.27 6.87 -7.97
N VAL A 183 16.13 5.91 -8.89
CA VAL A 183 15.67 4.54 -8.63
C VAL A 183 16.73 3.70 -7.91
N SER A 184 18.02 3.90 -8.22
CA SER A 184 19.14 3.21 -7.54
C SER A 184 19.58 3.85 -6.21
N GLY A 185 18.99 5.00 -5.85
CA GLY A 185 19.31 5.70 -4.62
C GLY A 185 18.70 5.01 -3.38
N ARG A 186 19.14 5.41 -2.18
CA ARG A 186 18.62 4.88 -0.90
C ARG A 186 17.12 5.10 -0.65
N PHE A 187 16.48 5.94 -1.48
CA PHE A 187 15.05 6.26 -1.46
C PHE A 187 14.33 5.74 -2.72
N GLY A 188 14.99 4.94 -3.56
CA GLY A 188 14.40 4.35 -4.77
C GLY A 188 13.66 3.05 -4.46
N HIS A 189 14.07 1.94 -5.08
CA HIS A 189 13.53 0.61 -4.81
C HIS A 189 14.59 -0.34 -4.25
N LEU A 190 14.16 -1.35 -3.49
CA LEU A 190 15.02 -2.27 -2.76
C LEU A 190 15.88 -3.07 -3.74
N SER A 191 17.21 -2.96 -3.66
CA SER A 191 18.18 -3.77 -4.43
C SER A 191 18.81 -4.86 -3.58
#